data_AF-A0A938T847-F1
#
_entry.id   AF-A0A938T847-F1
#
_cell.length_a   1.000
_cell.length_b   1.000
_cell.length_c   1.000
_cell.angle_alpha   90.00
_cell.angle_beta   90.00
_cell.angle_gamma   90.00
#
_symmetry.space_group_name_H-M   'P 1'
#
loop_
_entity.id
_entity.type
_entity.pdbx_description
1 polymer ?
#
loop_
_entity_poly.entity_id
_entity_poly.type
_entity_poly.pdbx_seq_one_letter_code
_entity_poly.pdbx_strand_id
1 'polypeptide(L)'
;MTSEIMLYVGSGVIILWGLAHIVPTKAVVRGFGQLSSDNKLIITMEWIAEGLTLCFVGALVLVVTVAVGTQGVASLYVFRACAIMLIALAVLSLFTGAQTSVMPMKICPFVKGSVALLFFVASIIGGSGV
;
A
#
# COMPACT_ATOMS: atom_id res chain seq x y z
N MET A 1 -21.37 7.04 -2.87
CA MET A 1 -21.57 5.57 -2.87
C MET A 1 -20.51 4.82 -3.66
N THR A 2 -20.47 4.84 -5.01
CA THR A 2 -19.48 4.04 -5.76
C THR A 2 -18.02 4.40 -5.42
N SER A 3 -17.70 5.70 -5.31
CA SER A 3 -16.37 6.17 -4.89
C SER A 3 -15.98 5.67 -3.50
N GLU A 4 -16.89 5.74 -2.54
CA GLU A 4 -16.67 5.30 -1.15
C GLU A 4 -16.41 3.79 -1.09
N ILE A 5 -17.17 2.98 -1.84
CA ILE A 5 -16.95 1.52 -1.90
C ILE A 5 -15.53 1.22 -2.38
N MET A 6 -15.06 1.90 -3.44
CA MET A 6 -13.71 1.71 -3.96
C MET A 6 -12.64 2.10 -2.92
N LEU A 7 -12.85 3.21 -2.19
CA LEU A 7 -11.94 3.67 -1.14
C LEU A 7 -11.93 2.72 0.06
N TYR A 8 -13.08 2.21 0.49
CA TYR A 8 -13.17 1.22 1.58
C TYR A 8 -12.51 -0.10 1.21
N VAL A 9 -12.79 -0.63 0.03
CA VAL A 9 -12.17 -1.87 -0.47
C VAL A 9 -10.66 -1.69 -0.60
N GLY A 10 -10.21 -0.61 -1.25
CA GLY A 10 -8.79 -0.32 -1.41
C GLY A 10 -8.06 -0.17 -0.07
N SER A 11 -8.67 0.52 0.89
CA SER A 11 -8.12 0.70 2.24
C SER A 11 -8.01 -0.62 2.99
N GLY A 12 -9.05 -1.45 2.95
CA GLY A 12 -9.03 -2.78 3.57
C GLY A 12 -7.95 -3.67 2.97
N VAL A 13 -7.87 -3.75 1.64
CA VAL A 13 -6.87 -4.55 0.93
C VAL A 13 -5.45 -4.12 1.30
N ILE A 14 -5.15 -2.81 1.29
CA ILE A 14 -3.78 -2.34 1.51
C ILE A 14 -3.36 -2.44 2.97
N ILE A 15 -4.29 -2.27 3.93
CA ILE A 15 -4.02 -2.54 5.35
C ILE A 15 -3.69 -4.01 5.56
N LEU A 16 -4.52 -4.92 5.03
CA LEU A 16 -4.28 -6.36 5.14
C LEU A 16 -2.94 -6.75 4.50
N TRP A 17 -2.59 -6.14 3.37
CA TRP A 17 -1.30 -6.37 2.71
C TRP A 17 -0.12 -5.82 3.53
N GLY A 18 -0.28 -4.69 4.21
CA GLY A 18 0.70 -4.14 5.15
C GLY A 18 0.92 -5.04 6.38
N LEU A 19 -0.17 -5.57 6.94
CA LEU A 19 -0.09 -6.57 8.02
C LEU A 19 0.61 -7.85 7.56
N ALA A 20 0.38 -8.28 6.31
CA ALA A 20 1.06 -9.42 5.70
C ALA A 20 2.57 -9.17 5.48
N HIS A 21 3.04 -7.92 5.47
CA HIS A 21 4.47 -7.62 5.54
C HIS A 21 4.97 -7.78 6.97
N ILE A 22 4.28 -7.18 7.95
CA ILE A 22 4.76 -7.07 9.34
C ILE A 22 4.75 -8.42 10.05
N VAL A 23 3.62 -9.14 10.06
CA VAL A 23 3.41 -10.34 10.89
C VAL A 23 4.42 -11.46 10.59
N PRO A 24 4.66 -11.86 9.33
CA PRO A 24 5.59 -12.94 9.02
C PRO A 24 7.06 -12.48 8.88
N THR A 25 7.41 -11.21 9.16
CA THR A 25 8.76 -10.66 8.90
C THR A 25 9.88 -11.57 9.40
N LYS A 26 9.81 -12.05 10.65
CA LYS A 26 10.84 -12.91 11.23
C LYS A 26 11.02 -14.22 10.47
N ALA A 27 9.93 -14.82 9.98
CA ALA A 27 9.97 -16.06 9.22
C ALA A 27 10.56 -15.83 7.82
N VAL A 28 10.16 -14.74 7.16
CA VAL A 28 10.70 -14.36 5.83
C VAL A 28 12.19 -14.08 5.90
N VAL A 29 12.63 -13.27 6.87
CA VAL A 29 14.05 -12.90 6.99
C VAL A 29 14.93 -14.10 7.31
N ARG A 30 14.43 -15.08 8.09
CA ARG A 30 15.11 -16.36 8.33
C ARG A 30 15.16 -17.25 7.08
N GLY A 31 14.22 -17.09 6.16
CA GLY A 31 14.18 -17.81 4.89
C GLY A 31 15.14 -17.28 3.83
N PHE A 32 15.71 -16.07 4.03
CA PHE A 32 16.81 -15.60 3.20
C PHE A 32 18.09 -16.40 3.49
N GLY A 33 18.95 -16.54 2.47
CA GLY A 33 20.19 -17.32 2.55
C GLY A 33 21.22 -16.76 3.53
N GLN A 34 22.50 -17.01 3.28
CA GLN A 34 23.54 -16.51 4.18
C GLN A 34 23.64 -14.97 4.10
N LEU A 35 23.10 -14.30 5.12
CA LEU A 35 23.19 -12.86 5.34
C LEU A 35 24.00 -12.57 6.61
N SER A 36 24.79 -11.50 6.58
CA SER A 36 25.40 -10.93 7.79
C SER A 36 24.32 -10.48 8.79
N SER A 37 24.70 -10.31 10.05
CA SER A 37 23.79 -9.79 11.09
C SER A 37 23.23 -8.42 10.71
N ASP A 38 24.07 -7.54 10.18
CA ASP A 38 23.66 -6.18 9.78
C ASP A 38 22.67 -6.20 8.62
N ASN A 39 22.92 -7.03 7.60
CA ASN A 39 22.01 -7.16 6.46
C ASN A 39 20.63 -7.68 6.91
N LYS A 40 20.59 -8.62 7.87
CA LYS A 40 19.32 -9.11 8.42
C LYS A 40 18.55 -8.00 9.13
N LEU A 41 19.23 -7.15 9.89
CA LEU A 41 18.60 -6.03 10.59
C LEU A 41 18.07 -4.99 9.60
N ILE A 42 18.85 -4.61 8.59
CA ILE A 42 18.44 -3.63 7.56
C ILE A 42 17.24 -4.17 6.78
N ILE A 43 17.27 -5.43 6.31
CA ILE A 43 16.15 -6.02 5.57
C ILE A 43 14.91 -6.12 6.46
N THR A 44 15.05 -6.48 7.73
CA THR A 44 13.94 -6.50 8.68
C THR A 44 13.31 -5.11 8.84
N MET A 45 14.14 -4.08 8.97
CA MET A 45 13.70 -2.69 9.11
C MET A 45 12.92 -2.24 7.87
N GLU A 46 13.49 -2.41 6.67
CA GLU A 46 12.85 -2.02 5.40
C GLU A 46 11.53 -2.76 5.18
N TRP A 47 11.49 -4.06 5.49
CA TRP A 47 10.29 -4.88 5.36
C TRP A 47 9.15 -4.41 6.28
N ILE A 48 9.48 -4.06 7.53
CA ILE A 48 8.51 -3.51 8.48
C ILE A 48 8.10 -2.10 8.07
N ALA A 49 9.03 -1.26 7.63
CA ALA A 49 8.77 0.10 7.19
C ALA A 49 7.79 0.14 6.01
N GLU A 50 7.97 -0.76 5.04
CA GLU A 50 7.05 -0.95 3.93
C GLU A 50 5.65 -1.35 4.43
N GLY A 51 5.56 -2.36 5.31
CA GLY A 51 4.29 -2.78 5.89
C GLY A 51 3.56 -1.67 6.66
N LEU A 52 4.29 -0.91 7.47
CA LEU A 52 3.74 0.24 8.20
C LEU A 52 3.26 1.34 7.26
N THR A 53 4.00 1.61 6.19
CA THR A 53 3.61 2.59 5.16
C THR A 53 2.29 2.20 4.51
N LEU A 54 2.11 0.93 4.18
CA LEU A 54 0.87 0.43 3.59
C LEU A 54 -0.32 0.52 4.56
N CYS A 55 -0.12 0.13 5.81
CA CYS A 55 -1.13 0.29 6.86
C CYS A 55 -1.51 1.76 7.06
N PHE A 56 -0.52 2.66 7.09
CA PHE A 56 -0.75 4.09 7.24
C PHE A 56 -1.55 4.67 6.05
N VAL A 57 -1.15 4.35 4.82
CA VAL A 57 -1.86 4.82 3.61
C VAL A 57 -3.32 4.37 3.62
N GLY A 58 -3.57 3.09 3.91
CA GLY A 58 -4.94 2.59 3.98
C GLY A 58 -5.75 3.20 5.13
N ALA A 59 -5.14 3.37 6.30
CA ALA A 59 -5.80 4.01 7.45
C ALA A 59 -6.13 5.48 7.17
N LEU A 60 -5.22 6.22 6.55
CA LEU A 60 -5.42 7.62 6.19
C LEU A 60 -6.59 7.76 5.19
N VAL A 61 -6.62 6.96 4.13
CA VAL A 61 -7.72 6.99 3.15
C VAL A 61 -9.04 6.61 3.81
N LEU A 62 -9.06 5.58 4.65
CA LEU A 62 -10.26 5.18 5.39
C LEU A 62 -10.78 6.30 6.29
N VAL A 63 -9.91 6.89 7.11
CA VAL A 63 -10.26 7.98 8.04
C VAL A 63 -10.81 9.19 7.29
N VAL A 64 -10.15 9.62 6.21
CA VAL A 64 -10.62 10.75 5.40
C VAL A 64 -11.97 10.44 4.76
N THR A 65 -12.15 9.21 4.25
CA THR A 65 -13.43 8.79 3.64
C THR A 65 -14.57 8.84 4.66
N VAL A 66 -14.35 8.35 5.89
CA VAL A 66 -15.40 8.30 6.94
C VAL A 66 -15.64 9.67 7.58
N ALA A 67 -14.59 10.41 7.90
CA ALA A 67 -14.69 11.63 8.72
C ALA A 67 -14.97 12.90 7.90
N VAL A 68 -14.49 12.95 6.65
CA VAL A 68 -14.55 14.16 5.80
C VAL A 68 -15.43 13.93 4.57
N GLY A 69 -15.49 12.70 4.07
CA GLY A 69 -16.20 12.36 2.84
C GLY A 69 -15.36 12.59 1.59
N THR A 70 -15.96 12.31 0.42
CA THR A 70 -15.22 12.13 -0.84
C THR A 70 -15.25 13.31 -1.81
N GLN A 71 -16.01 14.36 -1.51
CA GLN A 71 -16.23 15.50 -2.42
C GLN A 71 -15.30 16.70 -2.15
N GLY A 72 -14.74 16.79 -0.94
CA GLY A 72 -13.87 17.90 -0.56
C GLY A 72 -12.55 17.90 -1.33
N VAL A 73 -12.12 19.07 -1.80
CA VAL A 73 -10.84 19.24 -2.53
C VAL A 73 -9.65 18.67 -1.75
N ALA A 74 -9.63 18.87 -0.43
CA ALA A 74 -8.60 18.30 0.44
C ALA A 74 -8.61 16.75 0.41
N SER A 75 -9.78 16.11 0.51
CA SER A 75 -9.92 14.66 0.42
C SER A 75 -9.41 14.13 -0.91
N LEU A 76 -9.73 14.81 -2.02
CA LEU A 76 -9.27 14.42 -3.36
C LEU A 76 -7.74 14.45 -3.47
N TYR A 77 -7.09 15.48 -2.92
CA TYR A 77 -5.62 15.55 -2.89
C TYR A 77 -5.03 14.43 -2.03
N VAL A 78 -5.63 14.11 -0.89
CA VAL A 78 -5.16 12.98 -0.06
C VAL A 78 -5.26 11.66 -0.82
N PHE A 79 -6.41 11.36 -1.43
CA PHE A 79 -6.59 10.11 -2.17
C PHE A 79 -5.60 9.98 -3.33
N ARG A 80 -5.36 11.07 -4.07
CA ARG A 80 -4.39 11.10 -5.17
C ARG A 80 -2.95 10.98 -4.68
N ALA A 81 -2.58 11.67 -3.60
CA ALA A 81 -1.24 11.56 -3.02
C ALA A 81 -0.96 10.12 -2.53
N CYS A 82 -1.94 9.49 -1.88
CA CYS A 82 -1.87 8.09 -1.50
C CYS A 82 -1.75 7.16 -2.72
N ALA A 83 -2.53 7.39 -3.78
CA ALA A 83 -2.41 6.62 -5.03
C ALA A 83 -1.02 6.76 -5.67
N ILE A 84 -0.47 7.98 -5.73
CA ILE A 84 0.88 8.24 -6.26
C ILE A 84 1.94 7.51 -5.43
N MET A 85 1.86 7.56 -4.10
CA MET A 85 2.77 6.83 -3.22
C MET A 85 2.70 5.31 -3.47
N LEU A 86 1.49 4.76 -3.61
CA LEU A 86 1.33 3.33 -3.92
C LEU A 86 1.90 2.96 -5.29
N ILE A 87 1.79 3.84 -6.30
CA ILE A 87 2.45 3.64 -7.59
C ILE A 87 3.97 3.67 -7.44
N ALA A 88 4.52 4.64 -6.72
CA ALA A 88 5.96 4.74 -6.47
C ALA A 88 6.49 3.46 -5.80
N LEU A 89 5.79 2.97 -4.76
CA LEU A 89 6.13 1.71 -4.10
C LEU A 89 5.91 0.49 -5.01
N ALA A 90 4.90 0.49 -5.88
CA ALA A 90 4.68 -0.59 -6.84
C ALA A 90 5.83 -0.66 -7.84
N VAL A 91 6.25 0.48 -8.37
CA VAL A 91 7.40 0.61 -9.27
C VAL A 91 8.67 0.11 -8.58
N LEU A 92 8.93 0.57 -7.36
CA LEU A 92 10.06 0.08 -6.56
C LEU A 92 10.00 -1.45 -6.40
N SER A 93 8.85 -2.01 -6.04
CA SER A 93 8.70 -3.45 -5.89
C SER A 93 8.85 -4.22 -7.20
N LEU A 94 8.42 -3.68 -8.35
CA LEU A 94 8.63 -4.30 -9.66
C LEU A 94 10.13 -4.44 -9.98
N PHE A 95 10.91 -3.41 -9.70
CA PHE A 95 12.34 -3.40 -10.00
C PHE A 95 13.22 -4.07 -8.95
N THR A 96 12.69 -4.31 -7.74
CA THR A 96 13.41 -4.94 -6.63
C THR A 96 12.78 -6.26 -6.21
N GLY A 97 11.76 -6.22 -5.34
CA GLY A 97 11.13 -7.39 -4.72
C GLY A 97 10.62 -8.45 -5.72
N ALA A 98 10.05 -8.04 -6.85
CA ALA A 98 9.52 -8.96 -7.85
C ALA A 98 10.61 -9.79 -8.57
N GLN A 99 11.86 -9.36 -8.50
CA GLN A 99 13.00 -10.10 -9.03
C GLN A 99 13.51 -11.20 -8.08
N THR A 100 12.99 -11.25 -6.85
CA THR A 100 13.34 -12.30 -5.89
C THR A 100 12.58 -13.60 -6.17
N SER A 101 12.99 -14.72 -5.56
CA SER A 101 12.23 -15.98 -5.59
C SER A 101 11.01 -15.99 -4.66
N VAL A 102 10.82 -14.96 -3.84
CA VAL A 102 9.76 -14.89 -2.83
C VAL A 102 8.44 -14.49 -3.48
N MET A 103 7.51 -15.44 -3.59
CA MET A 103 6.23 -15.25 -4.30
C MET A 103 5.40 -14.03 -3.84
N PRO A 104 5.22 -13.77 -2.53
CA PRO A 104 4.53 -12.55 -2.08
C PRO A 104 5.12 -11.25 -2.64
N MET A 105 6.45 -11.18 -2.81
CA MET A 105 7.11 -9.99 -3.35
C MET A 105 6.82 -9.78 -4.84
N LYS A 106 6.59 -10.85 -5.59
CA LYS A 106 6.16 -10.77 -6.99
C LYS A 106 4.74 -10.25 -7.15
N ILE A 107 3.87 -10.54 -6.17
CA ILE A 107 2.47 -10.12 -6.17
C ILE A 107 2.32 -8.69 -5.67
N CYS A 108 3.17 -8.27 -4.73
CA CYS A 108 3.14 -6.96 -4.10
C CYS A 108 2.96 -5.75 -5.03
N PRO A 109 3.67 -5.62 -6.16
CA PRO A 109 3.46 -4.47 -7.06
C PRO A 109 2.07 -4.42 -7.67
N PHE A 110 1.46 -5.58 -7.97
CA PHE A 110 0.12 -5.65 -8.53
C PHE A 110 -0.96 -5.29 -7.51
N VAL A 111 -0.78 -5.69 -6.24
CA VAL A 111 -1.69 -5.30 -5.16
C VAL A 111 -1.67 -3.78 -4.98
N LYS A 112 -0.47 -3.20 -4.86
CA LYS A 112 -0.30 -1.74 -4.73
C LYS A 112 -0.85 -0.99 -5.93
N GLY A 113 -0.55 -1.44 -7.16
CA GLY A 113 -1.06 -0.83 -8.38
C GLY A 113 -2.59 -0.89 -8.48
N SER A 114 -3.20 -2.02 -8.10
CA SER A 114 -4.65 -2.18 -8.11
C SER A 114 -5.33 -1.26 -7.09
N VAL A 115 -4.80 -1.16 -5.87
CA VAL A 115 -5.33 -0.23 -4.86
C VAL A 115 -5.11 1.23 -5.28
N ALA A 116 -3.95 1.55 -5.85
CA ALA A 116 -3.68 2.89 -6.37
C ALA A 116 -4.70 3.29 -7.44
N LEU A 117 -5.04 2.36 -8.35
CA LEU A 117 -6.08 2.57 -9.35
C LEU A 117 -7.45 2.81 -8.70
N LEU A 118 -7.83 2.02 -7.70
CA LEU A 118 -9.08 2.24 -6.96
C LEU A 118 -9.13 3.63 -6.32
N PHE A 119 -8.08 4.04 -5.62
CA PHE A 119 -7.99 5.36 -4.99
C PHE A 119 -8.03 6.50 -6.02
N PHE A 120 -7.30 6.35 -7.12
CA PHE A 120 -7.27 7.35 -8.18
C PHE A 120 -8.63 7.48 -8.86
N VAL A 121 -9.24 6.39 -9.32
CA VAL A 121 -10.54 6.39 -9.99
C VAL A 121 -11.63 6.92 -9.06
N ALA A 122 -11.63 6.51 -7.78
CA ALA A 122 -12.55 7.06 -6.79
C ALA A 122 -12.41 8.57 -6.62
N SER A 123 -11.18 9.11 -6.68
CA SER A 123 -10.92 10.56 -6.62
C SER A 123 -11.35 11.33 -7.88
N ILE A 124 -11.47 10.65 -9.03
CA ILE A 124 -12.02 11.27 -10.23
C ILE A 124 -13.54 11.30 -10.13
N ILE A 125 -14.16 10.16 -9.87
CA ILE A 125 -15.63 10.01 -9.81
C ILE A 125 -16.23 10.82 -8.66
N GLY A 126 -15.58 10.83 -7.49
CA GLY A 126 -16.04 11.60 -6.32
C GLY A 126 -15.87 13.11 -6.47
N GLY A 127 -14.95 13.57 -7.33
CA GLY A 127 -14.72 14.98 -7.63
C GLY A 127 -15.54 15.53 -8.80
N SER A 128 -16.10 14.67 -9.64
CA SER A 128 -16.96 15.06 -10.78
C SER A 128 -18.41 15.40 -10.40
N GLY A 129 -18.72 15.53 -9.11
CA GLY A 129 -20.02 15.97 -8.60
C GLY A 129 -20.16 17.49 -8.51
N VAL A 130 -19.72 18.23 -9.55
CA VAL A 130 -20.13 19.62 -9.81
C VAL A 130 -21.26 19.60 -10.82
#